data_AF-A0A5Q4BGP8-F1
#
_entry.id   AF-A0A5Q4BGP8-F1
#
_cell.length_a   1.000
_cell.length_b   1.000
_cell.length_c   1.000
_cell.angle_alpha   90.00
_cell.angle_beta   90.00
_cell.angle_gamma   90.00
#
_symmetry.space_group_name_H-M   'P 1'
#
loop_
_entity.id
_entity.type
_entity.pdbx_description
1 polymer ?
#
loop_
_entity_poly.entity_id
_entity_poly.type
_entity_poly.pdbx_seq_one_letter_code
_entity_poly.pdbx_strand_id
1 'polypeptide(L)'
;MRASDLVLGGLLALANTIALPGPETAAAASSPFFSSSSSSSSSSARDLEARAPNCPDVWKQVNVDLNALFLEGGKCNALARGAIRALFHDCGSWDESQGLSGGCDGSLMAGVAPDVELDRIENRGLQNIAGALGDLAGKHNTTKADMIIFAGNAAVFLCPGGPKVRTYIGRKDNTNSAKRGGLPSPFDTPENLLALFKAKGLDAEALAALLGAHSTSTQSFVNATQAGASQDST
;
A
#
# COMPACT_ATOMS: atom_id res chain seq x y z
N MET A 1 -15.26 6.62 8.18
CA MET A 1 -14.35 5.58 7.68
C MET A 1 -13.43 5.20 8.81
N ARG A 2 -13.32 3.92 9.14
CA ARG A 2 -12.38 3.45 10.17
C ARG A 2 -10.96 3.60 9.62
N ALA A 3 -9.96 3.79 10.48
CA ALA A 3 -8.54 3.81 10.08
C ALA A 3 -8.16 2.59 9.23
N SER A 4 -8.85 1.46 9.48
CA SER A 4 -8.88 0.26 8.66
C SER A 4 -9.11 0.61 7.19
N ASP A 5 -10.19 1.30 6.80
CA ASP A 5 -10.60 1.45 5.39
C ASP A 5 -9.58 2.18 4.50
N LEU A 6 -8.69 3.03 5.05
CA LEU A 6 -7.65 3.74 4.29
C LEU A 6 -6.35 2.93 4.12
N VAL A 7 -5.98 2.12 5.13
CA VAL A 7 -4.82 1.22 5.09
C VAL A 7 -5.18 -0.06 4.36
N LEU A 8 -6.33 -0.63 4.70
CA LEU A 8 -7.01 -1.73 4.04
C LEU A 8 -7.34 -1.33 2.59
N GLY A 9 -7.69 -0.08 2.29
CA GLY A 9 -7.92 0.39 0.92
C GLY A 9 -6.67 0.40 0.01
N GLY A 10 -5.45 0.35 0.56
CA GLY A 10 -4.20 0.18 -0.19
C GLY A 10 -3.78 -1.29 -0.30
N LEU A 11 -3.89 -2.04 0.80
CA LEU A 11 -3.54 -3.47 0.87
C LEU A 11 -4.63 -4.40 0.27
N LEU A 12 -5.92 -4.17 0.52
CA LEU A 12 -7.04 -4.89 -0.12
C LEU A 12 -7.25 -4.47 -1.58
N ALA A 13 -6.69 -3.35 -2.02
CA ALA A 13 -6.67 -3.05 -3.45
C ALA A 13 -5.92 -4.15 -4.23
N LEU A 14 -4.94 -4.80 -3.59
CA LEU A 14 -4.26 -6.00 -4.10
C LEU A 14 -5.08 -7.29 -3.87
N ALA A 15 -5.83 -7.41 -2.77
CA ALA A 15 -6.59 -8.63 -2.44
C ALA A 15 -7.99 -8.74 -3.09
N ASN A 16 -8.70 -7.63 -3.31
CA ASN A 16 -10.11 -7.61 -3.74
C ASN A 16 -10.32 -7.71 -5.27
N THR A 17 -9.41 -8.30 -6.02
CA THR A 17 -9.62 -8.56 -7.46
C THR A 17 -10.10 -9.98 -7.79
N ILE A 18 -10.34 -10.81 -6.78
CA ILE A 18 -11.06 -12.08 -6.95
C ILE A 18 -12.57 -11.78 -6.89
N ALA A 19 -13.18 -11.75 -8.07
CA ALA A 19 -14.61 -11.51 -8.24
C ALA A 19 -15.45 -12.63 -7.57
N LEU A 20 -16.41 -12.24 -6.73
CA LEU A 20 -17.59 -13.05 -6.44
C LEU A 20 -18.83 -12.39 -7.11
N PRO A 21 -19.75 -13.20 -7.67
CA PRO A 21 -20.86 -12.74 -8.48
C PRO A 21 -21.91 -12.00 -7.65
N GLY A 22 -22.58 -11.03 -8.30
CA GLY A 22 -23.66 -10.22 -7.75
C GLY A 22 -25.01 -10.95 -7.59
N PRO A 23 -26.11 -10.19 -7.41
CA PRO A 23 -26.87 -10.21 -6.17
C PRO A 23 -28.20 -10.97 -6.29
N GLU A 24 -28.60 -11.68 -5.24
CA GLU A 24 -29.99 -12.10 -5.04
C GLU A 24 -30.74 -11.09 -4.17
N THR A 25 -31.92 -10.75 -4.67
CA THR A 25 -32.92 -9.84 -4.15
C THR A 25 -33.60 -10.38 -2.88
N ALA A 26 -33.81 -9.53 -1.87
CA ALA A 26 -34.85 -9.77 -0.86
C ALA A 26 -35.43 -8.46 -0.33
N ALA A 27 -36.73 -8.50 -0.10
CA ALA A 27 -37.67 -7.39 -0.05
C ALA A 27 -37.74 -6.65 1.30
N ALA A 28 -38.42 -5.49 1.22
CA ALA A 28 -38.71 -4.56 2.29
C ALA A 28 -39.62 -5.13 3.41
N ALA A 29 -39.40 -4.64 4.63
CA ALA A 29 -40.42 -4.59 5.69
C ALA A 29 -40.16 -3.37 6.59
N SER A 30 -41.26 -2.80 7.09
CA SER A 30 -41.44 -1.40 7.48
C SER A 30 -41.70 -1.19 8.98
N SER A 31 -41.13 -0.10 9.53
CA SER A 31 -41.61 0.77 10.63
C SER A 31 -41.60 0.24 12.10
N PRO A 32 -41.71 1.11 13.15
CA PRO A 32 -41.59 2.57 13.23
C PRO A 32 -40.60 3.12 14.31
N PHE A 33 -40.25 4.40 14.13
CA PHE A 33 -39.94 5.46 15.10
C PHE A 33 -39.57 5.10 16.56
N PHE A 34 -38.35 5.49 16.96
CA PHE A 34 -38.10 6.15 18.24
C PHE A 34 -37.23 7.38 18.02
N SER A 35 -37.77 8.54 18.37
CA SER A 35 -37.08 9.82 18.39
C SER A 35 -36.47 9.99 19.79
N SER A 36 -35.16 10.20 19.86
CA SER A 36 -34.50 10.70 21.07
C SER A 36 -33.31 11.53 20.66
N SER A 37 -33.51 12.84 20.75
CA SER A 37 -32.50 13.87 20.62
C SER A 37 -31.47 13.72 21.74
N SER A 38 -30.20 13.60 21.38
CA SER A 38 -29.08 13.85 22.29
C SER A 38 -27.92 14.42 21.49
N SER A 39 -27.76 15.71 21.65
CA SER A 39 -26.66 16.53 21.14
C SER A 39 -25.32 16.04 21.70
N SER A 40 -24.44 15.56 20.82
CA SER A 40 -23.00 15.63 21.03
C SER A 40 -22.33 15.85 19.67
N SER A 41 -22.35 17.11 19.22
CA SER A 41 -21.54 17.58 18.11
C SER A 41 -20.06 17.57 18.54
N SER A 42 -19.44 16.39 18.51
CA SER A 42 -17.99 16.26 18.39
C SER A 42 -17.66 16.00 16.91
N SER A 43 -17.87 17.03 16.10
CA SER A 43 -17.43 17.08 14.71
C SER A 43 -15.91 17.21 14.66
N SER A 44 -15.25 16.08 14.89
CA SER A 44 -13.83 15.85 14.57
C SER A 44 -13.67 14.77 13.50
N ALA A 45 -14.59 14.73 12.53
CA ALA A 45 -14.34 14.16 11.21
C ALA A 45 -13.96 15.32 10.27
N ARG A 46 -12.92 16.08 10.66
CA ARG A 46 -12.51 17.25 9.87
C ARG A 46 -11.84 16.80 8.58
N ASP A 47 -12.51 17.17 7.49
CA ASP A 47 -12.02 17.30 6.12
C ASP A 47 -11.52 16.01 5.47
N LEU A 48 -12.44 15.06 5.28
CA LEU A 48 -12.43 14.33 4.01
C LEU A 48 -12.89 15.34 2.96
N GLU A 49 -11.94 16.03 2.33
CA GLU A 49 -12.18 16.81 1.11
C GLU A 49 -13.11 15.99 0.21
N ALA A 50 -14.20 16.60 -0.27
CA ALA A 50 -15.20 15.89 -1.06
C ALA A 50 -14.48 15.15 -2.20
N ARG A 51 -14.59 13.81 -2.22
CA ARG A 51 -13.88 12.98 -3.18
C ARG A 51 -14.21 13.43 -4.59
N ALA A 52 -13.25 14.05 -5.27
CA ALA A 52 -13.43 14.47 -6.65
C ALA A 52 -13.73 13.25 -7.52
N PRO A 53 -14.63 13.35 -8.51
CA PRO A 53 -14.95 12.22 -9.39
C PRO A 53 -13.76 11.81 -10.27
N ASN A 54 -12.81 12.71 -10.49
CA ASN A 54 -11.63 12.52 -11.33
C ASN A 54 -10.34 12.69 -10.52
N CYS A 55 -9.31 11.92 -10.87
CA CYS A 55 -7.97 12.16 -10.35
C CYS A 55 -7.41 13.48 -10.93
N PRO A 56 -6.63 14.26 -10.15
CA PRO A 56 -5.95 15.44 -10.65
C PRO A 56 -5.08 15.14 -11.89
N ASP A 57 -5.02 16.07 -12.84
CA ASP A 57 -4.35 15.85 -14.14
C ASP A 57 -2.86 15.51 -14.03
N VAL A 58 -2.20 15.94 -12.96
CA VAL A 58 -0.78 15.60 -12.68
C VAL A 58 -0.53 14.09 -12.73
N TRP A 59 -1.49 13.26 -12.31
CA TRP A 59 -1.32 11.81 -12.29
C TRP A 59 -1.27 11.17 -13.69
N LYS A 60 -1.76 11.87 -14.72
CA LYS A 60 -1.56 11.45 -16.12
C LYS A 60 -0.09 11.58 -16.51
N GLN A 61 0.57 12.66 -16.08
CA GLN A 61 1.98 12.91 -16.35
C GLN A 61 2.88 11.98 -15.52
N VAL A 62 2.56 11.80 -14.24
CA VAL A 62 3.23 10.82 -13.37
C VAL A 62 3.17 9.42 -13.99
N ASN A 63 2.02 9.01 -14.52
CA ASN A 63 1.88 7.70 -15.18
C ASN A 63 2.80 7.55 -16.41
N VAL A 64 2.97 8.61 -17.22
CA VAL A 64 3.90 8.59 -18.35
C VAL A 64 5.34 8.37 -17.88
N ASP A 65 5.76 9.11 -16.85
CA ASP A 65 7.11 8.98 -16.30
C ASP A 65 7.35 7.60 -15.66
N LEU A 66 6.37 7.06 -14.94
CA LEU A 66 6.46 5.72 -14.34
C LEU A 66 6.54 4.62 -15.40
N ASN A 67 5.80 4.71 -16.51
CA ASN A 67 5.92 3.76 -17.60
C ASN A 67 7.35 3.72 -18.17
N ALA A 68 7.95 4.90 -18.36
CA ALA A 68 9.33 5.01 -18.82
C ALA A 68 10.35 4.52 -17.77
N LEU A 69 10.06 4.75 -16.48
CA LEU A 69 10.92 4.34 -15.38
C LEU A 69 10.90 2.81 -15.14
N PHE A 70 9.75 2.16 -15.35
CA PHE A 70 9.52 0.77 -14.95
C PHE A 70 9.70 -0.26 -16.06
N LEU A 71 9.68 0.17 -17.32
CA LEU A 71 9.79 -0.73 -18.46
C LEU A 71 11.14 -0.62 -19.14
N GLU A 72 11.81 -1.75 -19.31
CA GLU A 72 12.99 -1.90 -20.15
C GLU A 72 12.72 -3.00 -21.18
N GLY A 73 12.76 -2.67 -22.47
CA GLY A 73 12.41 -3.62 -23.54
C GLY A 73 10.99 -4.19 -23.42
N GLY A 74 10.05 -3.43 -22.84
CA GLY A 74 8.67 -3.85 -22.61
C GLY A 74 8.49 -4.82 -21.43
N LYS A 75 9.52 -5.04 -20.61
CA LYS A 75 9.48 -5.90 -19.42
C LYS A 75 9.64 -5.07 -18.15
N CYS A 76 9.03 -5.54 -17.06
CA CYS A 76 9.25 -4.94 -15.74
C CYS A 76 10.71 -5.06 -15.29
N ASN A 77 11.31 -3.92 -14.99
CA ASN A 77 12.67 -3.85 -14.48
C ASN A 77 12.71 -3.95 -12.94
N ALA A 78 13.90 -3.79 -12.37
CA ALA A 78 14.10 -3.87 -10.93
C ALA A 78 13.39 -2.74 -10.14
N LEU A 79 13.21 -1.55 -10.75
CA LEU A 79 12.49 -0.44 -10.12
C LEU A 79 10.99 -0.73 -10.03
N ALA A 80 10.40 -1.35 -11.06
CA ALA A 80 9.01 -1.79 -11.03
C ALA A 80 8.77 -2.77 -9.88
N ARG A 81 9.59 -3.83 -9.78
CA ARG A 81 9.54 -4.79 -8.67
C ARG A 81 9.77 -4.13 -7.31
N GLY A 82 10.72 -3.21 -7.27
CA GLY A 82 11.01 -2.39 -6.08
C GLY A 82 9.80 -1.55 -5.64
N ALA A 83 9.02 -1.01 -6.57
CA ALA A 83 7.85 -0.17 -6.26
C ALA A 83 6.71 -1.00 -5.68
N ILE A 84 6.49 -2.22 -6.19
CA ILE A 84 5.53 -3.18 -5.61
C ILE A 84 5.91 -3.48 -4.15
N ARG A 85 7.21 -3.73 -3.89
CA ARG A 85 7.69 -3.95 -2.52
C ARG A 85 7.58 -2.69 -1.65
N ALA A 86 7.98 -1.53 -2.16
CA ALA A 86 7.95 -0.28 -1.41
C ALA A 86 6.53 0.06 -0.93
N LEU A 87 5.52 -0.15 -1.79
CA LEU A 87 4.10 -0.04 -1.44
C LEU A 87 3.75 -0.85 -0.19
N PHE A 88 4.12 -2.13 -0.16
CA PHE A 88 3.88 -2.98 1.01
C PHE A 88 4.69 -2.52 2.22
N HIS A 89 5.93 -2.08 2.05
CA HIS A 89 6.79 -1.67 3.17
C HIS A 89 6.38 -0.34 3.82
N ASP A 90 5.74 0.56 3.07
CA ASP A 90 5.11 1.78 3.63
C ASP A 90 3.82 1.41 4.39
N CYS A 91 2.88 0.73 3.72
CA CYS A 91 1.59 0.40 4.30
C CYS A 91 1.62 -0.68 5.39
N GLY A 92 2.50 -1.66 5.23
CA GLY A 92 2.51 -2.92 5.95
C GLY A 92 3.01 -2.80 7.38
N SER A 93 3.68 -1.72 7.75
CA SER A 93 4.12 -1.46 9.12
C SER A 93 2.96 -1.09 10.07
N TRP A 94 1.76 -0.79 9.53
CA TRP A 94 0.60 -0.37 10.31
C TRP A 94 0.01 -1.50 11.14
N ASP A 95 -0.50 -1.17 12.32
CA ASP A 95 -1.41 -2.00 13.11
C ASP A 95 -2.40 -1.08 13.86
N GLU A 96 -3.45 -1.64 14.44
CA GLU A 96 -4.48 -0.87 15.15
C GLU A 96 -3.92 0.03 16.28
N SER A 97 -2.73 -0.29 16.84
CA SER A 97 -2.13 0.47 17.93
C SER A 97 -1.59 1.84 17.49
N GLN A 98 -1.39 2.06 16.19
CA GLN A 98 -0.82 3.29 15.63
C GLN A 98 -1.89 4.31 15.18
N GLY A 99 -3.17 3.96 15.27
CA GLY A 99 -4.27 4.85 14.87
C GLY A 99 -4.22 5.19 13.38
N LEU A 100 -4.02 6.46 13.03
CA LEU A 100 -4.01 6.95 11.64
C LEU A 100 -2.60 7.07 11.03
N SER A 101 -1.56 6.68 11.76
CA SER A 101 -0.16 6.84 11.36
C SER A 101 0.53 5.48 11.18
N GLY A 102 1.64 5.45 10.45
CA GLY A 102 2.49 4.25 10.29
C GLY A 102 1.96 3.26 9.27
N GLY A 103 1.06 3.70 8.39
CA GLY A 103 0.55 2.93 7.26
C GLY A 103 0.91 3.58 5.94
N CYS A 104 -0.04 3.59 5.00
CA CYS A 104 0.17 4.21 3.69
C CYS A 104 0.24 5.74 3.80
N ASP A 105 1.31 6.29 4.38
CA ASP A 105 1.48 7.70 4.71
C ASP A 105 2.85 8.24 4.26
N GLY A 106 3.58 7.46 3.45
CA GLY A 106 4.87 7.86 2.90
C GLY A 106 6.00 7.89 3.92
N SER A 107 5.78 7.43 5.16
CA SER A 107 6.79 7.38 6.22
C SER A 107 7.99 6.51 5.85
N LEU A 108 7.85 5.53 4.93
CA LEU A 108 9.00 4.84 4.38
C LEU A 108 10.03 5.80 3.75
N MET A 109 9.56 6.85 3.05
CA MET A 109 10.42 7.83 2.36
C MET A 109 10.61 9.14 3.12
N ALA A 110 9.66 9.51 3.98
CA ALA A 110 9.63 10.79 4.71
C ALA A 110 9.95 10.67 6.21
N GLY A 111 9.89 9.46 6.77
CA GLY A 111 10.05 9.18 8.19
C GLY A 111 11.47 9.42 8.66
N VAL A 112 11.61 10.25 9.70
CA VAL A 112 12.91 10.60 10.33
C VAL A 112 12.88 10.50 11.85
N ALA A 113 11.71 10.28 12.45
CA ALA A 113 11.54 10.20 13.90
C ALA A 113 10.68 8.97 14.26
N PRO A 114 11.15 8.06 15.15
CA PRO A 114 12.39 8.14 15.93
C PRO A 114 13.66 7.77 15.15
N ASP A 115 13.54 7.32 13.91
CA ASP A 115 14.63 6.85 13.05
C ASP A 115 14.24 6.95 11.57
N VAL A 116 15.18 6.74 10.65
CA VAL A 116 14.91 6.65 9.21
C VAL A 116 14.50 5.22 8.85
N GLU A 117 13.33 5.03 8.28
CA GLU A 117 12.82 3.69 7.96
C GLU A 117 13.67 2.95 6.93
N LEU A 118 14.17 3.66 5.91
CA LEU A 118 15.04 3.07 4.89
C LEU A 118 16.37 2.55 5.44
N ASP A 119 16.79 2.97 6.64
CA ASP A 119 18.01 2.46 7.28
C ASP A 119 17.75 1.15 8.04
N ARG A 120 16.48 0.76 8.23
CA ARG A 120 16.10 -0.47 8.91
C ARG A 120 16.40 -1.70 8.04
N ILE A 121 16.74 -2.81 8.69
CA ILE A 121 17.22 -4.02 8.01
C ILE A 121 16.17 -4.62 7.07
N GLU A 122 14.91 -4.58 7.48
CA GLU A 122 13.76 -5.05 6.72
C GLU A 122 13.52 -4.25 5.43
N ASN A 123 14.01 -3.00 5.36
CA ASN A 123 13.87 -2.11 4.21
C ASN A 123 15.12 -2.08 3.31
N ARG A 124 16.11 -2.95 3.57
CA ARG A 124 17.31 -3.07 2.75
C ARG A 124 16.96 -3.37 1.29
N GLY A 125 17.54 -2.60 0.36
CA GLY A 125 17.29 -2.69 -1.08
C GLY A 125 16.19 -1.78 -1.62
N LEU A 126 15.45 -1.05 -0.76
CA LEU A 126 14.42 -0.10 -1.19
C LEU A 126 14.97 1.31 -1.46
N GLN A 127 16.22 1.60 -1.12
CA GLN A 127 16.81 2.94 -1.18
C GLN A 127 16.77 3.52 -2.60
N ASN A 128 17.12 2.72 -3.61
CA ASN A 128 17.14 3.17 -5.01
C ASN A 128 15.74 3.54 -5.52
N ILE A 129 14.73 2.69 -5.26
CA ILE A 129 13.37 2.98 -5.69
C ILE A 129 12.75 4.13 -4.88
N ALA A 130 12.99 4.18 -3.56
CA ALA A 130 12.53 5.29 -2.73
C ALA A 130 13.11 6.63 -3.19
N GLY A 131 14.40 6.67 -3.56
CA GLY A 131 15.03 7.84 -4.15
C GLY A 131 14.35 8.26 -5.46
N ALA A 132 14.18 7.32 -6.40
CA ALA A 132 13.54 7.60 -7.69
C ALA A 132 12.09 8.09 -7.56
N LEU A 133 11.32 7.52 -6.63
CA LEU A 133 9.96 7.96 -6.34
C LEU A 133 9.94 9.31 -5.61
N GLY A 134 10.91 9.58 -4.73
CA GLY A 134 11.11 10.88 -4.10
C GLY A 134 11.38 11.99 -5.12
N ASP A 135 12.26 11.73 -6.07
CA ASP A 135 12.56 12.65 -7.18
C ASP A 135 11.31 12.93 -8.03
N LEU A 136 10.53 11.88 -8.31
CA LEU A 136 9.30 12.01 -9.08
C LEU A 136 8.23 12.80 -8.32
N ALA A 137 8.11 12.58 -7.00
CA ALA A 137 7.21 13.35 -6.15
C ALA A 137 7.59 14.84 -6.13
N GLY A 138 8.89 15.14 -6.05
CA GLY A 138 9.41 16.50 -6.15
C GLY A 138 9.14 17.14 -7.52
N LYS A 139 9.38 16.40 -8.61
CA LYS A 139 9.15 16.86 -9.99
C LYS A 139 7.70 17.27 -10.22
N HIS A 140 6.75 16.52 -9.68
CA HIS A 140 5.31 16.70 -9.91
C HIS A 140 4.57 17.44 -8.79
N ASN A 141 5.29 17.88 -7.76
CA ASN A 141 4.72 18.53 -6.58
C ASN A 141 3.58 17.69 -5.94
N THR A 142 3.81 16.39 -5.77
CA THR A 142 2.89 15.46 -5.09
C THR A 142 3.44 15.05 -3.73
N THR A 143 2.59 14.48 -2.88
CA THR A 143 3.05 13.85 -1.64
C THR A 143 3.82 12.57 -1.96
N LYS A 144 4.84 12.24 -1.15
CA LYS A 144 5.51 10.94 -1.18
C LYS A 144 4.54 9.81 -0.88
N ALA A 145 3.60 10.06 0.03
CA ALA A 145 2.54 9.12 0.39
C ALA A 145 1.64 8.73 -0.79
N ASP A 146 1.23 9.68 -1.63
CA ASP A 146 0.48 9.33 -2.83
C ASP A 146 1.36 8.76 -3.93
N MET A 147 2.60 9.26 -4.07
CA MET A 147 3.53 8.79 -5.09
C MET A 147 3.86 7.30 -4.94
N ILE A 148 4.17 6.84 -3.72
CA ILE A 148 4.47 5.43 -3.48
C ILE A 148 3.28 4.50 -3.76
N ILE A 149 2.07 4.96 -3.41
CA ILE A 149 0.83 4.21 -3.66
C ILE A 149 0.55 4.10 -5.15
N PHE A 150 0.60 5.22 -5.86
CA PHE A 150 0.34 5.26 -7.28
C PHE A 150 1.40 4.49 -8.05
N ALA A 151 2.68 4.64 -7.70
CA ALA A 151 3.78 3.93 -8.33
C ALA A 151 3.72 2.42 -8.11
N GLY A 152 3.43 1.96 -6.89
CA GLY A 152 3.25 0.55 -6.61
C GLY A 152 2.10 -0.07 -7.43
N ASN A 153 0.94 0.58 -7.46
CA ASN A 153 -0.21 0.10 -8.23
C ASN A 153 0.04 0.16 -9.76
N ALA A 154 0.75 1.18 -10.24
CA ALA A 154 1.17 1.26 -11.64
C ALA A 154 2.13 0.11 -11.98
N ALA A 155 3.12 -0.17 -11.12
CA ALA A 155 4.02 -1.29 -11.31
C ALA A 155 3.29 -2.64 -11.33
N VAL A 156 2.35 -2.88 -10.40
CA VAL A 156 1.49 -4.07 -10.44
C VAL A 156 0.80 -4.21 -11.79
N PHE A 157 0.19 -3.13 -12.30
CA PHE A 157 -0.50 -3.17 -13.58
C PHE A 157 0.44 -3.37 -14.79
N LEU A 158 1.64 -2.81 -14.75
CA LEU A 158 2.61 -2.90 -15.85
C LEU A 158 3.31 -4.25 -15.91
N CYS A 159 3.45 -4.93 -14.77
CA CYS A 159 4.06 -6.25 -14.75
C CYS A 159 3.07 -7.30 -15.26
N PRO A 160 3.51 -8.22 -16.14
CA PRO A 160 2.63 -9.22 -16.74
C PRO A 160 1.82 -10.00 -15.69
N GLY A 161 0.52 -10.12 -15.91
CA GLY A 161 -0.39 -10.88 -15.02
C GLY A 161 -0.89 -10.11 -13.79
N GLY A 162 -0.36 -8.92 -13.50
CA GLY A 162 -0.83 -8.14 -12.35
C GLY A 162 -2.23 -7.53 -12.54
N PRO A 163 -3.03 -7.43 -11.47
CA PRO A 163 -4.38 -6.90 -11.56
C PRO A 163 -4.43 -5.39 -11.75
N LYS A 164 -5.56 -4.89 -12.27
CA LYS A 164 -5.85 -3.45 -12.26
C LYS A 164 -6.37 -3.04 -10.89
N VAL A 165 -5.59 -2.20 -10.21
CA VAL A 165 -5.92 -1.71 -8.86
C VAL A 165 -6.51 -0.31 -8.92
N ARG A 166 -7.61 -0.08 -8.19
CA ARG A 166 -8.17 1.27 -8.04
C ARG A 166 -7.31 2.08 -7.08
N THR A 167 -6.69 3.13 -7.59
CA THR A 167 -5.87 4.04 -6.79
C THR A 167 -6.68 5.24 -6.30
N TYR A 168 -6.52 5.57 -5.02
CA TYR A 168 -7.07 6.75 -4.37
C TYR A 168 -5.91 7.68 -4.05
N ILE A 169 -6.10 8.99 -4.20
CA ILE A 169 -5.12 10.04 -3.97
C ILE A 169 -5.66 10.97 -2.89
N GLY A 170 -4.77 11.60 -2.10
CA GLY A 170 -5.08 12.57 -1.05
C GLY A 170 -4.33 12.30 0.25
N ARG A 171 -3.34 11.41 0.26
CA ARG A 171 -2.53 11.11 1.45
C ARG A 171 -1.55 12.23 1.73
N LYS A 172 -1.33 12.50 3.02
CA LYS A 172 -0.33 13.46 3.50
C LYS A 172 0.93 12.72 3.89
N ASP A 173 2.08 13.33 3.64
CA ASP A 173 3.37 12.82 4.11
C ASP A 173 3.40 12.82 5.64
N ASN A 174 3.90 11.73 6.23
CA ASN A 174 4.16 11.62 7.65
C ASN A 174 5.67 11.52 7.91
N THR A 175 6.20 12.42 8.73
CA THR A 175 7.62 12.42 9.12
C THR A 175 7.89 11.56 10.36
N ASN A 176 6.84 11.06 11.01
CA ASN A 176 6.96 10.06 12.05
C ASN A 176 6.97 8.68 11.40
N SER A 177 8.06 7.96 11.65
CA SER A 177 8.28 6.61 11.17
C SER A 177 7.32 5.64 11.83
N ALA A 178 6.85 4.66 11.06
CA ALA A 178 6.03 3.57 11.54
C ALA A 178 6.74 2.78 12.65
N LYS A 179 5.96 2.17 13.53
CA LYS A 179 6.43 1.31 14.62
C LYS A 179 7.28 0.15 14.08
N ARG A 180 8.39 -0.13 14.76
CA ARG A 180 9.25 -1.29 14.47
C ARG A 180 8.53 -2.61 14.73
N GLY A 181 8.90 -3.64 13.96
CA GLY A 181 8.29 -4.97 14.05
C GLY A 181 6.89 -5.07 13.45
N GLY A 182 6.46 -4.05 12.69
CA GLY A 182 5.21 -4.07 11.94
C GLY A 182 5.27 -4.91 10.66
N LEU A 183 6.46 -5.22 10.14
CA LEU A 183 6.68 -5.96 8.91
C LEU A 183 7.12 -7.41 9.16
N PRO A 184 6.75 -8.36 8.28
CA PRO A 184 7.15 -9.76 8.39
C PRO A 184 8.65 -9.95 8.11
N SER A 185 9.25 -10.90 8.82
CA SER A 185 10.57 -11.46 8.51
C SER A 185 10.42 -12.66 7.57
N PRO A 186 11.36 -12.88 6.63
CA PRO A 186 11.39 -14.12 5.84
C PRO A 186 11.65 -15.38 6.69
N PHE A 187 11.99 -15.22 7.97
CA PHE A 187 12.22 -16.31 8.92
C PHE A 187 11.10 -16.48 9.95
N ASP A 188 10.01 -15.71 9.83
CA ASP A 188 8.86 -15.86 10.73
C ASP A 188 8.13 -17.19 10.55
N THR A 189 7.55 -17.69 11.64
CA THR A 189 6.66 -18.85 11.56
C THR A 189 5.31 -18.47 10.97
N PRO A 190 4.55 -19.41 10.39
CA PRO A 190 3.21 -19.14 9.89
C PRO A 190 2.27 -18.52 10.94
N GLU A 191 2.39 -18.92 12.21
CA GLU A 191 1.59 -18.39 13.32
C GLU A 191 1.91 -16.93 13.59
N ASN A 192 3.19 -16.55 13.55
CA ASN A 192 3.62 -15.17 13.71
C ASN A 192 3.13 -14.31 12.55
N LEU A 193 3.23 -14.80 11.31
CA LEU A 193 2.70 -14.11 10.13
C LEU A 193 1.19 -13.89 10.23
N LEU A 194 0.44 -14.91 10.61
CA LEU A 194 -1.01 -14.80 10.77
C LEU A 194 -1.38 -13.80 11.87
N ALA A 195 -0.67 -13.82 13.01
CA ALA A 195 -0.90 -12.86 14.09
C ALA A 195 -0.59 -11.42 13.66
N LEU A 196 0.53 -11.22 12.94
CA LEU A 196 0.96 -9.91 12.43
C LEU A 196 -0.08 -9.32 11.47
N PHE A 197 -0.61 -10.11 10.55
CA PHE A 197 -1.61 -9.65 9.56
C PHE A 197 -2.99 -9.47 10.20
N LYS A 198 -3.37 -10.31 11.16
CA LYS A 198 -4.62 -10.14 11.92
C LYS A 198 -4.65 -8.83 12.69
N ALA A 199 -3.51 -8.38 13.22
CA ALA A 199 -3.38 -7.06 13.87
C ALA A 199 -3.59 -5.87 12.90
N LYS A 200 -3.61 -6.12 11.59
CA LYS A 200 -3.91 -5.16 10.52
C LYS A 200 -5.35 -5.29 10.01
N GLY A 201 -6.13 -6.22 10.57
CA GLY A 201 -7.47 -6.57 10.08
C GLY A 201 -7.46 -7.46 8.84
N LEU A 202 -6.35 -8.15 8.55
CA LEU A 202 -6.21 -9.08 7.43
C LEU A 202 -6.26 -10.52 7.93
N ASP A 203 -7.07 -11.36 7.30
CA ASP A 203 -7.15 -12.79 7.61
C ASP A 203 -6.11 -13.61 6.82
N ALA A 204 -6.18 -14.93 6.97
CA ALA A 204 -5.27 -15.85 6.28
C ALA A 204 -5.42 -15.81 4.75
N GLU A 205 -6.63 -15.57 4.25
CA GLU A 205 -6.90 -15.47 2.81
C GLU A 205 -6.26 -14.20 2.24
N ALA A 206 -6.41 -13.07 2.92
CA ALA A 206 -5.78 -11.82 2.54
C ALA A 206 -4.24 -11.90 2.61
N LEU A 207 -3.69 -12.58 3.62
CA LEU A 207 -2.25 -12.87 3.70
C LEU A 207 -1.79 -13.70 2.50
N ALA A 208 -2.49 -14.79 2.17
CA ALA A 208 -2.16 -15.63 1.02
C ALA A 208 -2.25 -14.84 -0.31
N ALA A 209 -3.26 -13.99 -0.47
CA ALA A 209 -3.39 -13.13 -1.64
C ALA A 209 -2.23 -12.15 -1.78
N LEU A 210 -1.79 -11.52 -0.67
CA LEU A 210 -0.67 -10.57 -0.68
C LEU A 210 0.68 -11.23 -1.01
N LEU A 211 0.87 -12.51 -0.65
CA LEU A 211 2.06 -13.27 -1.05
C LEU A 211 2.17 -13.43 -2.58
N GLY A 212 1.09 -13.26 -3.34
CA GLY A 212 1.10 -13.26 -4.80
C GLY A 212 2.05 -12.22 -5.41
N ALA A 213 2.39 -11.15 -4.68
CA ALA A 213 3.41 -10.19 -5.12
C ALA A 213 4.80 -10.83 -5.34
N HIS A 214 5.08 -11.99 -4.73
CA HIS A 214 6.32 -12.74 -4.97
C HIS A 214 6.40 -13.41 -6.35
N SER A 215 5.32 -13.41 -7.13
CA SER A 215 5.38 -13.81 -8.55
C SER A 215 6.03 -12.74 -9.43
N THR A 216 6.30 -11.55 -8.88
CA THR A 216 6.98 -10.46 -9.58
C THR A 216 8.09 -9.88 -8.70
N SER A 217 8.97 -10.75 -8.18
CA SER A 217 10.02 -10.34 -7.23
C SER A 217 11.36 -11.06 -7.44
N THR A 218 12.40 -10.46 -6.87
CA THR A 218 13.75 -11.04 -6.82
C THR A 218 14.34 -10.83 -5.42
N GLN A 219 15.22 -11.72 -4.98
CA GLN A 219 15.89 -11.59 -3.67
C GLN A 219 17.38 -11.28 -3.82
N SER A 220 17.94 -10.46 -2.93
CA SER A 220 19.37 -10.10 -2.98
C SER A 220 20.14 -10.34 -1.67
N PHE A 221 19.44 -10.50 -0.55
CA PHE A 221 20.07 -10.41 0.78
C PHE A 221 19.85 -11.65 1.66
N VAL A 222 18.91 -12.54 1.33
CA VAL A 222 18.63 -13.73 2.13
C VAL A 222 19.59 -14.84 1.75
N ASN A 223 19.72 -15.12 0.44
CA ASN A 223 20.75 -15.99 -0.10
C ASN A 223 21.65 -15.19 -1.04
N ALA A 224 22.79 -14.71 -0.52
CA ALA A 224 23.73 -13.88 -1.27
C ALA A 224 24.30 -14.57 -2.52
N THR A 225 24.34 -15.91 -2.56
CA THR A 225 24.81 -16.66 -3.74
C THR A 225 23.82 -16.64 -4.91
N GLN A 226 22.56 -16.28 -4.65
CA GLN A 226 21.49 -16.18 -5.64
C GLN A 226 20.96 -14.74 -5.72
N ALA A 227 21.81 -13.75 -5.44
CA ALA A 227 21.37 -12.36 -5.47
C ALA A 227 20.84 -11.95 -6.86
N GLY A 228 19.67 -11.34 -6.89
CA GLY A 228 18.94 -10.99 -8.11
C GLY A 228 18.13 -12.14 -8.73
N ALA A 229 18.17 -13.35 -8.16
CA ALA A 229 17.36 -14.46 -8.65
C ALA A 229 15.86 -14.21 -8.39
N SER A 230 15.02 -14.65 -9.34
CA SER A 230 13.57 -14.65 -9.19
C SER A 230 13.14 -15.61 -8.07
N GLN A 231 12.03 -15.29 -7.41
CA GLN A 231 11.42 -16.17 -6.42
C GLN A 231 10.50 -17.23 -7.05
N ASP A 232 10.24 -17.13 -8.35
CA ASP A 232 9.55 -18.12 -9.17
C ASP A 232 10.20 -18.25 -10.57
N SER A 233 9.52 -18.89 -11.52
CA SER A 233 10.03 -19.13 -12.87
C SER A 233 9.65 -18.07 -13.93
N THR A 234 8.91 -17.01 -13.59
CA THR A 234 8.29 -16.10 -14.59
C THR A 234 8.47 -14.63 -14.28
#